data_AF-S5YYM0-F1
#
_entry.id   AF-S5YYM0-F1
#
_cell.length_a   1.000
_cell.length_b   1.000
_cell.length_c   1.000
_cell.angle_alpha   90.00
_cell.angle_beta   90.00
_cell.angle_gamma   90.00
#
_symmetry.space_group_name_H-M   'P 1'
#
loop_
_entity.id
_entity.type
_entity.pdbx_description
1 polymer ?
#
loop_
_entity_poly.entity_id
_entity_poly.type
_entity_poly.pdbx_seq_one_letter_code
_entity_poly.pdbx_strand_id
1 'polypeptide(L)'
;MEFAPRSVVIEEFIDTLEPMMEAYDLDQVGIFEEHGEGNRYYIGYTINKDDEMIVVHMPFVRNERGEVALEKQEWTVRKDGDEKTGYRSLQEAMEEVIH
;
A
#
# COMPACT_ATOMS: atom_id res chain seq x y z
N MET A 1 0.94 -15.96 10.46
CA MET A 1 1.25 -15.30 9.17
C MET A 1 1.13 -16.36 8.11
N GLU A 2 0.30 -16.10 7.10
CA GLU A 2 0.14 -16.98 5.94
C GLU A 2 0.97 -16.37 4.81
N PHE A 3 1.92 -17.15 4.28
CA PHE A 3 2.79 -16.70 3.19
C PHE A 3 2.15 -17.06 1.86
N ALA A 4 2.13 -16.09 0.95
CA ALA A 4 1.68 -16.25 -0.42
C ALA A 4 2.78 -15.81 -1.40
N PRO A 5 2.78 -16.33 -2.63
CA PRO A 5 3.63 -15.79 -3.69
C PRO A 5 3.37 -14.29 -3.84
N ARG A 6 4.44 -13.49 -3.99
CA ARG A 6 4.34 -12.04 -4.21
C ARG A 6 3.32 -11.69 -5.30
N SER A 7 3.29 -12.45 -6.40
CA SER A 7 2.36 -12.19 -7.51
C SER A 7 0.90 -12.26 -7.09
N VAL A 8 0.53 -13.21 -6.22
CA VAL A 8 -0.85 -13.35 -5.73
C VAL A 8 -1.25 -12.12 -4.92
N VAL A 9 -0.36 -11.66 -4.02
CA VAL A 9 -0.63 -10.45 -3.24
C VAL A 9 -0.69 -9.21 -4.14
N ILE A 10 0.19 -9.09 -5.14
CA ILE A 10 0.16 -7.95 -6.07
C ILE A 10 -1.12 -7.94 -6.91
N GLU A 11 -1.59 -9.11 -7.35
CA GLU A 11 -2.88 -9.24 -8.06
C GLU A 11 -4.05 -8.74 -7.20
N GLU A 12 -4.08 -9.05 -5.90
CA GLU A 12 -5.10 -8.53 -4.98
C GLU A 12 -5.11 -6.99 -4.91
N PHE A 13 -3.94 -6.35 -4.93
CA PHE A 13 -3.87 -4.87 -4.94
C PHE A 13 -4.30 -4.30 -6.29
N ILE A 14 -3.89 -4.92 -7.40
CA ILE A 14 -4.29 -4.53 -8.76
C ILE A 14 -5.81 -4.60 -8.91
N ASP A 15 -6.45 -5.67 -8.40
CA ASP A 15 -7.90 -5.86 -8.48
C ASP A 15 -8.68 -4.76 -7.73
N THR A 16 -8.07 -4.11 -6.74
CA THR A 16 -8.69 -2.99 -6.01
C THR A 16 -8.32 -1.60 -6.54
N LEU A 17 -7.40 -1.53 -7.51
CA LEU A 17 -6.89 -0.26 -8.03
C LEU A 17 -7.97 0.52 -8.79
N GLU A 18 -8.66 -0.10 -9.74
CA GLU A 18 -9.71 0.54 -10.54
C GLU A 18 -10.92 0.98 -9.67
N PRO A 19 -11.47 0.14 -8.78
CA PRO A 19 -12.51 0.57 -7.85
C PRO A 19 -12.10 1.73 -6.93
N MET A 20 -10.84 1.75 -6.48
CA MET A 20 -10.32 2.84 -5.65
C MET A 20 -10.21 4.15 -6.44
N MET A 21 -9.70 4.09 -7.67
CA MET A 21 -9.62 5.28 -8.55
C MET A 21 -10.99 5.88 -8.79
N GLU A 22 -12.00 5.05 -9.08
CA GLU A 22 -13.38 5.51 -9.29
C GLU A 22 -14.00 6.10 -8.02
N ALA A 23 -13.81 5.44 -6.86
CA ALA A 23 -14.42 5.86 -5.60
C ALA A 23 -13.91 7.22 -5.08
N TYR A 24 -12.65 7.55 -5.39
CA TYR A 24 -11.98 8.76 -4.88
C TYR A 24 -11.61 9.78 -5.97
N ASP A 25 -12.07 9.58 -7.21
CA ASP A 25 -11.82 10.46 -8.36
C ASP A 25 -10.31 10.72 -8.59
N LEU A 26 -9.52 9.63 -8.64
CA LEU A 26 -8.07 9.69 -8.80
C LEU A 26 -7.66 9.42 -10.25
N ASP A 27 -6.90 10.33 -10.85
CA ASP A 27 -6.44 10.21 -12.23
C ASP A 27 -5.19 9.33 -12.39
N GLN A 28 -4.30 9.32 -11.39
CA GLN A 28 -3.00 8.64 -11.48
C GLN A 28 -2.66 7.87 -10.21
N VAL A 29 -2.86 6.55 -10.28
CA VAL A 29 -2.51 5.60 -9.23
C VAL A 29 -1.68 4.46 -9.81
N GLY A 30 -0.67 4.00 -9.07
CA GLY A 30 0.13 2.84 -9.41
C GLY A 30 0.39 1.94 -8.20
N ILE A 31 0.83 0.71 -8.44
CA ILE A 31 1.28 -0.20 -7.38
C ILE A 31 2.62 0.30 -6.83
N PHE A 32 2.72 0.32 -5.50
CA PHE A 32 3.94 0.62 -4.76
C PHE A 32 4.50 -0.64 -4.12
N GLU A 33 5.83 -0.80 -4.22
CA GLU A 33 6.57 -1.85 -3.54
C GLU A 33 7.91 -1.34 -3.04
N GLU A 34 8.27 -1.66 -1.80
CA GLU A 34 9.53 -1.24 -1.18
C GLU A 34 10.14 -2.35 -0.32
N HIS A 35 11.44 -2.58 -0.50
CA HIS A 35 12.23 -3.46 0.37
C HIS A 35 12.71 -2.67 1.59
N GLY A 36 12.25 -3.07 2.78
CA GLY A 36 12.72 -2.52 4.05
C GLY A 36 13.96 -3.24 4.58
N GLU A 37 14.37 -2.89 5.80
CA GLU A 37 15.47 -3.56 6.48
C GLU A 37 15.15 -5.03 6.81
N GLY A 38 16.14 -5.90 6.64
CA GLY A 38 16.02 -7.33 6.90
C GLY A 38 15.00 -7.99 5.97
N ASN A 39 13.94 -8.55 6.56
CA ASN A 39 12.87 -9.24 5.84
C ASN A 39 11.60 -8.39 5.68
N ARG A 40 11.66 -7.09 6.00
CA ARG A 40 10.49 -6.20 5.85
C ARG A 40 10.24 -5.88 4.39
N TYR A 41 8.96 -5.79 4.06
CA TYR A 41 8.48 -5.48 2.72
C TYR A 41 7.23 -4.62 2.83
N TYR A 42 7.05 -3.68 1.92
CA TYR A 42 5.88 -2.82 1.91
C TYR A 42 5.21 -2.90 0.54
N ILE A 43 3.89 -3.09 0.54
CA ILE A 43 3.07 -3.16 -0.68
C ILE A 43 1.90 -2.21 -0.51
N GLY A 44 1.58 -1.47 -1.56
CA GLY A 44 0.65 -0.35 -1.48
C GLY A 44 0.34 0.30 -2.83
N TYR A 45 -0.01 1.58 -2.74
CA TYR A 45 -0.27 2.44 -3.87
C TYR A 45 0.63 3.67 -3.83
N THR A 46 1.03 4.13 -5.00
CA THR A 46 1.51 5.50 -5.21
C THR A 46 0.38 6.27 -5.88
N ILE A 47 -0.01 7.40 -5.30
CA ILE A 47 -1.10 8.26 -5.76
C ILE A 47 -0.48 9.60 -6.11
N ASN A 48 -0.68 10.07 -7.33
CA ASN A 48 -0.37 11.46 -7.70
C ASN A 48 -1.68 12.26 -7.63
N LYS A 49 -1.73 13.22 -6.72
CA LYS A 49 -2.86 14.13 -6.54
C LYS A 49 -2.34 15.55 -6.50
N ASP A 50 -2.81 16.40 -7.41
CA ASP A 50 -2.42 17.82 -7.48
C ASP A 50 -0.88 18.04 -7.53
N ASP A 51 -0.17 17.22 -8.32
CA ASP A 51 1.29 17.15 -8.43
C ASP A 51 2.03 16.68 -7.16
N GLU A 52 1.30 16.19 -6.15
CA GLU A 52 1.82 15.64 -4.91
C GLU A 52 1.84 14.11 -4.94
N MET A 53 3.02 13.54 -4.69
CA MET A 53 3.24 12.09 -4.66
C MET A 53 3.02 11.54 -3.26
N ILE A 54 1.94 10.80 -3.07
CA ILE A 54 1.54 10.22 -1.80
C ILE A 54 1.66 8.69 -1.91
N VAL A 55 2.23 8.05 -0.89
CA VAL A 55 2.32 6.58 -0.82
C VAL A 55 1.43 6.06 0.29
N VAL A 56 0.62 5.04 0.00
CA VAL A 56 -0.25 4.37 0.98
C VAL A 56 0.09 2.89 0.98
N HIS A 57 0.59 2.33 2.08
CA HIS A 57 1.11 0.96 2.07
C HIS A 57 0.80 0.17 3.36
N MET A 58 0.85 -1.15 3.26
CA MET A 58 0.80 -2.07 4.39
C MET A 58 2.16 -2.77 4.61
N PRO A 59 2.50 -3.17 5.84
CA PRO A 59 3.71 -3.91 6.14
C PRO A 59 3.55 -5.42 5.92
N PHE A 60 4.54 -6.02 5.27
CA PHE A 60 4.66 -7.45 4.99
C PHE A 60 6.03 -7.96 5.46
N VAL A 61 6.10 -9.27 5.72
CA VAL A 61 7.34 -10.00 5.91
C VAL A 61 7.60 -10.86 4.69
N ARG A 62 8.80 -10.78 4.12
CA ARG A 62 9.28 -11.63 3.03
C ARG A 62 10.11 -12.79 3.58
N ASN A 63 9.87 -14.01 3.12
CA ASN A 63 10.67 -15.17 3.49
C ASN A 63 11.77 -15.49 2.46
N GLU A 64 12.62 -16.49 2.76
CA GLU A 64 13.73 -16.90 1.89
C GLU A 64 13.29 -17.44 0.51
N ARG A 65 12.04 -17.90 0.38
CA ARG A 65 11.45 -18.34 -0.89
C ARG A 65 10.90 -17.17 -1.73
N GLY A 66 10.98 -15.95 -1.20
CA GLY A 66 10.46 -14.74 -1.85
C GLY A 66 8.96 -14.55 -1.72
N GLU A 67 8.28 -15.38 -0.93
CA GLU A 67 6.87 -15.22 -0.57
C GLU A 67 6.72 -14.12 0.47
N VAL A 68 5.53 -13.52 0.53
CA VAL A 68 5.22 -12.43 1.46
C VAL A 68 4.01 -12.80 2.33
N ALA A 69 3.99 -12.31 3.57
CA ALA A 69 2.87 -12.45 4.49
C ALA A 69 2.59 -11.12 5.14
N LEU A 70 1.30 -10.76 5.29
CA LEU A 70 0.91 -9.53 5.97
C LEU A 70 1.43 -9.55 7.42
N GLU A 71 2.22 -8.53 7.79
CA GLU A 71 2.79 -8.40 9.14
C GLU A 71 1.72 -7.88 10.11
N LYS A 72 0.98 -6.86 9.66
CA LYS A 72 -0.03 -6.16 10.43
C LYS A 72 -1.12 -5.62 9.51
N GLN A 73 -2.39 -5.81 9.90
CA GLN A 73 -3.54 -5.21 9.22
C GLN A 73 -3.65 -3.73 9.57
N GLU A 74 -2.72 -2.94 9.05
CA GLU A 74 -2.62 -1.49 9.29
C GLU A 74 -1.98 -0.82 8.07
N TRP A 75 -2.58 0.28 7.64
CA TRP A 75 -2.10 1.11 6.56
C TRP A 75 -1.27 2.27 7.10
N THR A 76 -0.29 2.69 6.30
CA THR A 76 0.57 3.86 6.51
C THR A 76 0.41 4.80 5.32
N VAL A 77 0.25 6.09 5.59
CA VAL A 77 0.26 7.16 4.59
C VAL A 77 1.58 7.92 4.71
N ARG A 78 2.35 7.97 3.63
CA ARG A 78 3.61 8.72 3.52
C ARG A 78 3.38 9.90 2.56
N LYS A 79 3.57 11.11 3.08
CA LYS A 79 3.33 12.39 2.39
C LYS A 79 4.40 13.40 2.81
N ASP A 80 5.04 14.09 1.86
CA ASP A 80 6.10 15.07 2.14
C ASP A 80 7.27 14.59 3.04
N GLY A 81 7.53 13.28 3.07
CA GLY A 81 8.56 12.67 3.92
C GLY A 81 8.12 12.40 5.37
N ASP A 82 6.89 12.76 5.73
CA ASP A 82 6.24 12.35 6.97
C ASP A 82 5.46 11.04 6.77
N GLU A 83 5.41 10.21 7.80
CA GLU A 83 4.63 8.98 7.84
C GLU A 83 3.57 9.05 8.95
N LYS A 84 2.31 8.78 8.58
CA LYS A 84 1.20 8.57 9.49
C LYS A 84 0.76 7.11 9.44
N THR A 85 0.70 6.47 10.60
CA THR A 85 0.33 5.06 10.75
C THR A 85 -0.95 4.92 11.57
N GLY A 86 -1.54 3.72 11.59
CA GLY A 86 -2.67 3.40 12.46
C GLY A 86 -4.02 3.26 11.77
N TYR A 87 -4.07 3.48 10.45
CA TYR A 87 -5.28 3.36 9.65
C TYR A 87 -5.67 1.87 9.50
N ARG A 88 -6.88 1.51 9.91
CA ARG A 88 -7.32 0.11 10.01
C ARG A 88 -7.90 -0.43 8.71
N SER A 89 -8.13 0.44 7.74
CA SER A 89 -8.67 0.11 6.43
C SER A 89 -8.07 1.02 5.37
N LEU A 90 -8.15 0.58 4.11
CA LEU A 90 -7.77 1.43 2.97
C LEU A 90 -8.64 2.70 2.95
N GLN A 91 -9.92 2.60 3.29
CA GLN A 91 -10.82 3.75 3.36
C GLN A 91 -10.33 4.80 4.37
N GLU A 92 -9.98 4.41 5.59
CA GLU A 92 -9.45 5.34 6.60
C GLU A 92 -8.14 6.01 6.12
N ALA A 93 -7.27 5.27 5.44
CA ALA A 93 -6.05 5.82 4.87
C ALA A 93 -6.34 6.78 3.72
N MET A 94 -7.32 6.47 2.87
CA MET A 94 -7.74 7.32 1.76
C MET A 94 -8.43 8.59 2.23
N GLU A 95 -9.18 8.58 3.33
CA GLU A 95 -9.73 9.79 3.93
C GLU A 95 -8.62 10.80 4.29
N GLU A 96 -7.46 10.34 4.76
CA GLU A 96 -6.27 11.21 4.98
C GLU A 96 -5.65 11.72 3.67
N VAL A 97 -5.66 10.92 2.60
CA VAL A 97 -5.12 11.33 1.29
C VAL A 97 -6.01 12.40 0.63
N ILE A 98 -7.33 12.27 0.84
CA ILE A 98 -8.31 13.13 0.18
C ILE A 98 -8.49 14.48 0.90
N HIS A 99 -8.29 14.53 2.21
CA HIS A 99 -8.45 15.73 3.04
C HIS A 99 -7.15 16.51 3.30
#